data_AF-A0A3E2NJB1-F1
#
_entry.id   AF-A0A3E2NJB1-F1
#
_cell.length_a   1.000
_cell.length_b   1.000
_cell.length_c   1.000
_cell.angle_alpha   90.00
_cell.angle_beta   90.00
_cell.angle_gamma   90.00
#
_symmetry.space_group_name_H-M   'P 1'
#
loop_
_entity.id
_entity.type
_entity.pdbx_description
1 polymer ?
#
loop_
_entity_poly.entity_id
_entity_poly.type
_entity_poly.pdbx_seq_one_letter_code
_entity_poly.pdbx_strand_id
1 'polypeptide(L)'
;MVTTTQTSATPTWANVFSTAKGAIYQCDEERCWYVDFAGKVAKFDYRCLLKLKKAVYHVDIEDRLLNSGKDPDVEIIFICACDHCYVLSLLQIIALKEILEGTFVMLQLNNIIHDVLYRIAQYLD
;
A
#
# COMPACT_ATOMS: atom_id res chain seq x y z
N MET A 1 11.38 -40.51 -20.37
CA MET A 1 10.55 -39.29 -20.30
C MET A 1 10.57 -38.82 -18.86
N VAL A 2 11.31 -37.75 -18.57
CA VAL A 2 11.29 -37.13 -17.23
C VAL A 2 10.19 -36.07 -17.28
N THR A 3 9.06 -36.36 -16.64
CA THR A 3 7.98 -35.39 -16.49
C THR A 3 8.37 -34.45 -15.35
N THR A 4 8.93 -33.30 -15.71
CA THR A 4 9.14 -32.19 -14.77
C THR A 4 7.75 -31.68 -14.37
N THR A 5 7.32 -31.98 -13.14
CA THR A 5 6.12 -31.37 -12.55
C THR A 5 6.41 -29.89 -12.32
N GLN A 6 5.84 -29.03 -13.16
CA GLN A 6 5.74 -27.59 -12.91
C GLN A 6 4.78 -27.40 -11.73
N THR A 7 5.33 -27.19 -10.53
CA THR A 7 4.55 -26.65 -9.42
C THR A 7 4.31 -25.18 -9.71
N SER A 8 3.18 -24.86 -10.32
CA SER A 8 2.65 -23.50 -10.39
C SER A 8 2.26 -23.09 -8.97
N ALA A 9 3.22 -22.55 -8.21
CA ALA A 9 2.95 -21.98 -6.90
C ALA A 9 2.01 -20.77 -7.10
N THR A 10 0.84 -20.80 -6.48
CA THR A 10 -0.03 -19.62 -6.41
C THR A 10 0.73 -18.55 -5.62
N PRO A 11 0.82 -17.30 -6.10
CA PRO A 11 1.56 -16.25 -5.41
C PRO A 11 0.99 -16.07 -4.01
N THR A 12 1.79 -16.33 -2.99
CA THR A 12 1.40 -16.12 -1.59
C THR A 12 1.46 -14.63 -1.28
N TRP A 13 0.32 -14.06 -0.91
CA TRP A 13 0.22 -12.65 -0.51
C TRP A 13 0.39 -12.54 1.01
N ALA A 14 1.51 -11.96 1.45
CA ALA A 14 1.76 -11.68 2.85
C ALA A 14 1.01 -10.40 3.27
N ASN A 15 0.22 -10.46 4.35
CA ASN A 15 -0.41 -9.26 4.89
C ASN A 15 0.66 -8.34 5.48
N VAL A 16 0.72 -7.09 5.01
CA VAL A 16 1.63 -6.07 5.53
C VAL A 16 0.93 -5.26 6.61
N PHE A 17 -0.27 -4.77 6.30
CA PHE A 17 -1.12 -4.04 7.25
C PHE A 17 -2.57 -4.10 6.80
N SER A 18 -3.49 -4.21 7.76
CA SER A 18 -4.92 -4.24 7.48
C SER A 18 -5.75 -3.58 8.58
N THR A 19 -6.84 -2.95 8.17
CA THR A 19 -7.90 -2.44 9.04
C THR A 19 -9.23 -3.04 8.63
N ALA A 20 -10.31 -2.68 9.32
CA ALA A 20 -11.67 -3.07 8.92
C ALA A 20 -12.11 -2.49 7.55
N LYS A 21 -11.36 -1.53 6.98
CA LYS A 21 -11.71 -0.83 5.73
C LYS A 21 -10.90 -1.27 4.52
N GLY A 22 -9.84 -2.05 4.71
CA GLY A 22 -8.99 -2.53 3.63
C GLY A 22 -7.64 -3.04 4.13
N ALA A 23 -6.80 -3.46 3.20
CA ALA A 23 -5.52 -4.07 3.50
C ALA A 23 -4.50 -3.83 2.39
N ILE A 24 -3.22 -3.87 2.77
CA ILE A 24 -2.11 -3.94 1.83
C ILE A 24 -1.37 -5.25 2.06
N TYR A 25 -1.16 -5.96 0.95
CA TYR A 25 -0.43 -7.21 0.91
C TYR A 25 0.84 -7.06 0.09
N GLN A 26 1.87 -7.83 0.41
CA GLN A 26 3.11 -7.95 -0.33
C GLN A 26 3.14 -9.30 -1.06
N CYS A 27 3.57 -9.26 -2.31
CA CYS A 27 3.88 -10.44 -3.09
C CYS A 27 5.35 -10.37 -3.51
N ASP A 28 6.19 -11.20 -2.89
CA ASP A 28 7.63 -11.22 -3.15
C ASP A 28 7.97 -11.77 -4.53
N GLU A 29 7.18 -12.75 -5.01
CA GLU A 29 7.33 -13.34 -6.33
C GLU A 29 7.14 -12.30 -7.44
N GLU A 30 6.11 -11.46 -7.31
CA GLU A 30 5.80 -10.41 -8.27
C GLU A 30 6.49 -9.07 -7.97
N ARG A 31 7.22 -8.99 -6.85
CA ARG A 31 7.89 -7.78 -6.33
C ARG A 31 6.96 -6.57 -6.27
N CYS A 32 5.74 -6.79 -5.80
CA CYS A 32 4.69 -5.77 -5.78
C CYS A 32 3.85 -5.83 -4.51
N TRP A 33 3.01 -4.81 -4.36
CA TRP A 33 2.01 -4.70 -3.33
C TRP A 33 0.62 -4.71 -3.94
N TYR A 34 -0.29 -5.42 -3.30
CA TYR A 34 -1.71 -5.40 -3.62
C TYR A 34 -2.42 -4.55 -2.58
N VAL A 35 -3.09 -3.50 -3.04
CA VAL A 35 -3.92 -2.63 -2.21
C VAL A 35 -5.36 -3.08 -2.43
N ASP A 36 -5.95 -3.72 -1.43
CA ASP A 36 -7.37 -4.03 -1.35
C ASP A 36 -8.09 -2.90 -0.61
N PHE A 37 -8.78 -2.05 -1.37
CA PHE A 37 -9.45 -0.89 -0.82
C PHE A 37 -10.64 -0.45 -1.69
N ALA A 38 -11.72 -0.01 -1.05
CA ALA A 38 -12.92 0.51 -1.70
C ALA A 38 -13.51 -0.42 -2.79
N GLY A 39 -13.48 -1.73 -2.56
CA GLY A 39 -14.03 -2.74 -3.47
C GLY A 39 -13.14 -3.05 -4.69
N LYS A 40 -11.88 -2.61 -4.66
CA LYS A 40 -10.89 -2.85 -5.72
C LYS A 40 -9.60 -3.39 -5.13
N VAL A 41 -9.06 -4.42 -5.76
CA VAL A 41 -7.68 -4.88 -5.54
C VAL A 41 -6.81 -4.36 -6.68
N ALA A 42 -5.78 -3.60 -6.36
CA ALA A 42 -4.92 -2.94 -7.32
C ALA A 42 -3.44 -3.26 -7.05
N LYS A 43 -2.66 -3.49 -8.11
CA LYS A 43 -1.25 -3.86 -8.04
C LYS A 43 -0.36 -2.63 -8.14
N PHE A 44 0.60 -2.50 -7.25
CA PHE A 44 1.56 -1.40 -7.20
C PHE A 44 2.97 -1.93 -7.07
N ASP A 45 3.90 -1.45 -7.89
CA ASP A 45 5.31 -1.50 -7.52
C ASP A 45 5.59 -0.50 -6.37
N TYR A 46 6.78 -0.57 -5.78
CA TYR A 46 7.14 0.30 -4.65
C TYR A 46 7.06 1.79 -5.00
N ARG A 47 7.43 2.16 -6.23
CA ARG A 47 7.46 3.55 -6.68
C ARG A 47 6.06 4.11 -6.82
N CYS A 48 5.13 3.34 -7.36
CA CYS A 48 3.73 3.68 -7.51
C CYS A 48 3.02 3.70 -6.15
N LEU A 49 3.36 2.79 -5.24
CA LEU A 49 2.86 2.81 -3.86
C LEU A 49 3.29 4.09 -3.11
N LEU A 50 4.55 4.52 -3.29
CA LEU A 50 5.03 5.81 -2.75
C LEU A 50 4.29 7.01 -3.35
N LYS A 51 4.00 6.98 -4.66
CA LYS A 51 3.21 8.04 -5.31
C LYS A 51 1.78 8.06 -4.81
N LEU A 52 1.15 6.89 -4.61
CA LEU A 52 -0.17 6.77 -3.98
C LEU A 52 -0.15 7.43 -2.61
N LYS A 53 0.83 7.10 -1.76
CA LYS A 53 0.99 7.74 -0.44
C LYS A 53 1.07 9.26 -0.58
N LYS A 54 1.95 9.78 -1.44
CA LYS A 54 2.08 11.24 -1.62
C LYS A 54 0.78 11.91 -2.08
N ALA A 55 0.10 11.31 -3.05
CA ALA A 55 -1.15 11.86 -3.60
C ALA A 55 -2.26 11.90 -2.54
N VAL A 56 -2.45 10.79 -1.81
CA VAL A 56 -3.44 10.72 -0.73
C VAL A 56 -3.08 11.69 0.39
N TYR A 57 -1.80 11.80 0.75
CA TYR A 57 -1.34 12.69 1.81
C TYR A 57 -1.54 14.17 1.51
N HIS A 58 -1.42 14.56 0.23
CA HIS A 58 -1.62 15.93 -0.23
C HIS A 58 -3.08 16.41 -0.11
N VAL A 59 -4.05 15.50 0.02
CA VAL A 59 -5.43 15.92 0.27
C VAL A 59 -5.51 16.59 1.64
N ASP A 60 -5.79 17.89 1.63
CA ASP A 60 -6.06 18.70 2.81
C ASP A 60 -7.48 18.42 3.28
N ILE A 61 -7.61 17.60 4.32
CA ILE A 61 -8.89 17.18 4.86
C ILE A 61 -9.56 18.34 5.61
N GLU A 62 -8.79 19.21 6.25
CA GLU A 62 -9.33 20.30 7.07
C GLU A 62 -9.95 21.37 6.17
N ASP A 63 -9.24 21.78 5.12
CA ASP A 63 -9.77 22.73 4.13
C ASP A 63 -11.04 22.19 3.47
N ARG A 64 -11.06 20.89 3.12
CA ARG A 64 -12.23 20.22 2.53
C ARG A 64 -13.43 20.18 3.47
N LEU A 65 -13.22 19.99 4.78
CA LEU A 65 -14.32 19.99 5.77
C LEU A 65 -14.88 21.40 6.01
N LEU A 66 -14.03 22.42 5.92
CA LEU A 66 -14.41 23.82 6.17
C LEU A 66 -15.07 24.47 4.94
N ASN A 67 -14.71 24.02 3.74
CA ASN A 67 -15.33 24.45 2.49
C ASN A 67 -16.70 23.77 2.30
N SER A 68 -17.74 24.43 2.81
CA SER A 68 -19.17 24.08 2.63
C SER A 68 -19.74 24.46 1.24
N GLY A 69 -18.86 24.57 0.23
CA GLY A 69 -19.25 24.84 -1.16
C GLY A 69 -20.00 23.66 -1.77
N LYS A 70 -20.71 23.90 -2.89
CA LYS A 70 -21.45 22.88 -3.66
C LYS A 70 -20.54 21.86 -4.38
N ASP A 71 -19.30 21.70 -3.94
CA ASP A 71 -18.37 20.78 -4.58
C ASP A 71 -18.75 19.34 -4.26
N PRO A 72 -18.50 18.39 -5.17
CA PRO A 72 -18.77 16.97 -4.92
C PRO A 72 -17.98 16.46 -3.70
N ASP A 73 -18.60 15.63 -2.85
CA ASP A 73 -17.98 14.99 -1.67
C ASP A 73 -16.94 13.89 -2.03
N VAL A 74 -16.37 13.93 -3.24
CA VAL A 74 -15.50 12.90 -3.79
C VAL A 74 -14.25 13.51 -4.44
N GLU A 75 -13.11 12.89 -4.18
CA GLU A 75 -11.82 13.23 -4.75
C GLU A 75 -11.34 12.14 -5.70
N ILE A 76 -10.73 12.57 -6.80
CA ILE A 76 -10.08 11.66 -7.74
C ILE A 76 -8.59 11.61 -7.43
N ILE A 77 -8.12 10.47 -6.92
CA ILE A 77 -6.69 10.20 -6.74
C ILE A 77 -6.17 9.52 -7.99
N PHE A 78 -5.34 10.24 -8.75
CA PHE A 78 -4.64 9.72 -9.92
C PHE A 78 -3.14 9.55 -9.64
N ILE A 79 -2.56 8.44 -10.08
CA ILE A 79 -1.14 8.15 -9.89
C ILE A 79 -0.46 8.13 -11.24
N CYS A 80 0.33 9.17 -11.53
CA CYS A 80 1.10 9.24 -12.77
C CYS A 80 2.06 8.04 -12.87
N ALA A 81 1.93 7.26 -13.94
CA ALA A 81 2.60 5.97 -14.21
C ALA A 81 1.93 4.71 -13.64
N CYS A 82 0.65 4.78 -13.29
CA CYS A 82 -0.16 3.62 -12.96
C CYS A 82 -1.56 3.78 -13.58
N ASP A 83 -2.12 2.72 -14.18
CA ASP A 83 -3.48 2.70 -14.73
C ASP A 83 -4.55 2.55 -13.62
N HIS A 84 -4.25 3.07 -12.43
CA HIS A 84 -5.12 2.99 -11.26
C HIS A 84 -5.50 4.40 -10.84
N CYS A 85 -6.79 4.69 -10.97
CA CYS A 85 -7.44 5.81 -10.31
C CYS A 85 -8.32 5.29 -9.16
N TYR A 86 -8.51 6.15 -8.16
CA TYR A 86 -9.54 5.99 -7.16
C TYR A 86 -10.45 7.21 -7.18
N VAL A 87 -11.74 6.98 -7.00
CA VAL A 87 -12.74 8.01 -6.73
C VAL A 87 -13.19 7.77 -5.30
N LEU A 88 -12.78 8.64 -4.38
CA LEU A 88 -12.88 8.40 -2.94
C LEU A 88 -13.67 9.50 -2.27
N SER A 89 -14.57 9.14 -1.35
CA SER A 89 -15.10 10.11 -0.40
C SER A 89 -14.03 10.53 0.62
N LEU A 90 -14.25 11.64 1.31
CA LEU A 90 -13.32 12.11 2.33
C LEU A 90 -13.05 11.08 3.44
N LEU A 91 -14.08 10.34 3.86
CA LEU A 91 -13.94 9.24 4.82
C LEU A 91 -13.07 8.10 4.28
N GLN A 92 -13.19 7.79 2.98
CA GLN A 92 -12.33 6.80 2.34
C GLN A 92 -10.89 7.30 2.22
N ILE A 93 -10.66 8.59 2.00
CA ILE A 93 -9.32 9.18 2.01
C ILE A 93 -8.68 9.03 3.40
N ILE A 94 -9.43 9.32 4.47
CA ILE A 94 -8.95 9.13 5.85
C ILE A 94 -8.59 7.67 6.11
N ALA A 95 -9.48 6.74 5.75
CA ALA A 95 -9.22 5.31 5.92
C ALA A 95 -8.02 4.82 5.09
N LEU A 96 -7.84 5.36 3.88
CA LEU A 96 -6.68 5.04 3.05
C LEU A 96 -5.38 5.64 3.62
N LYS A 97 -5.42 6.84 4.20
CA LYS A 97 -4.28 7.44 4.93
C LYS A 97 -3.84 6.53 6.08
N GLU A 98 -4.77 6.00 6.87
CA GLU A 98 -4.49 5.08 7.98
C GLU A 98 -3.80 3.79 7.49
N ILE A 99 -4.37 3.13 6.47
CA ILE A 99 -3.80 1.90 5.91
C ILE A 99 -2.39 2.15 5.35
N LEU A 100 -2.19 3.28 4.65
CA LEU A 100 -0.89 3.65 4.10
C LEU A 100 0.12 3.91 5.21
N GLU A 101 -0.22 4.61 6.30
CA GLU A 101 0.71 4.79 7.41
C GLU A 101 1.10 3.47 8.05
N GLY A 102 0.13 2.65 8.41
CA GLY A 102 0.41 1.35 9.01
C GLY A 102 1.33 0.52 8.11
N THR A 103 1.08 0.52 6.80
CA THR A 103 1.92 -0.15 5.82
C THR A 103 3.36 0.38 5.82
N PHE A 104 3.54 1.71 5.72
CA PHE A 104 4.89 2.28 5.66
C PHE A 104 5.64 2.16 6.99
N VAL A 105 4.95 2.19 8.13
CA VAL A 105 5.54 1.87 9.44
C VAL A 105 6.01 0.41 9.49
N MET A 106 5.19 -0.54 9.02
CA MET A 106 5.59 -1.96 8.98
C MET A 106 6.79 -2.21 8.07
N LEU A 107 6.85 -1.54 6.92
CA LEU A 107 8.01 -1.62 6.02
C LEU A 107 9.27 -1.03 6.67
N GLN A 108 9.16 0.12 7.35
CA GLN A 108 10.27 0.71 8.09
C GLN A 108 10.73 -0.18 9.24
N LEU A 109 9.79 -0.76 9.99
CA LEU A 109 10.09 -1.69 11.08
C LEU A 109 10.85 -2.92 10.57
N ASN A 110 10.41 -3.50 9.44
CA ASN A 110 11.11 -4.62 8.82
C ASN A 110 12.56 -4.25 8.47
N ASN A 111 12.79 -3.06 7.91
CA ASN A 111 14.13 -2.57 7.60
C ASN A 111 14.99 -2.40 8.87
N ILE A 112 14.44 -1.84 9.95
CA ILE A 112 15.15 -1.65 11.23
C ILE A 112 15.54 -3.02 11.82
N ILE A 113 14.62 -3.99 11.82
CA ILE A 113 14.88 -5.34 12.33
C ILE A 113 16.02 -5.98 11.52
N HIS A 114 15.96 -5.92 10.19
CA HIS A 114 17.00 -6.44 9.33
C HIS A 114 18.37 -5.78 9.60
N ASP A 115 18.43 -4.46 9.72
CA ASP A 115 19.66 -3.72 10.01
C ASP A 115 20.28 -4.12 11.36
N VAL A 116 19.45 -4.22 12.40
CA VAL A 116 19.90 -4.63 13.74
C VAL A 116 20.40 -6.08 13.74
N LEU A 117 19.67 -7.01 13.13
CA LEU A 117 20.07 -8.41 13.06
C LEU A 117 21.38 -8.60 12.28
N TYR A 118 21.53 -7.89 11.16
CA TYR A 118 22.75 -7.95 10.36
C TYR A 118 23.95 -7.40 11.12
N ARG A 119 23.78 -6.26 11.80
CA ARG A 119 24.82 -5.69 12.66
C ARG A 119 25.24 -6.64 13.77
N ILE A 120 24.31 -7.28 14.46
CA ILE A 120 24.64 -8.22 15.56
C ILE A 120 25.42 -9.43 15.03
N ALA A 121 25.01 -9.98 13.88
CA ALA A 121 25.72 -11.12 13.28
C ALA A 121 27.19 -10.80 12.99
N GLN A 122 27.50 -9.57 12.54
CA GLN A 122 28.88 -9.14 12.29
C GLN A 122 29.76 -9.04 13.54
N TYR A 123 29.20 -8.99 14.75
CA TYR A 123 29.96 -8.96 16.01
C TYR A 123 30.13 -10.34 16.66
N LEU A 124 29.51 -11.37 16.09
CA LEU A 124 29.57 -12.75 16.58
C LEU A 124 30.56 -13.62 15.76
N ASP A 125 31.18 -13.05 14.73
CA ASP A 125 32.31 -13.60 13.96
C ASP A 125 33.64 -12.92 14.36
#